data_AF-A0A7L2SNQ1-F1
#
_entry.id   AF-A0A7L2SNQ1-F1
#
_cell.length_a   1.000
_cell.length_b   1.000
_cell.length_c   1.000
_cell.angle_alpha   90.00
_cell.angle_beta   90.00
_cell.angle_gamma   90.00
#
_symmetry.space_group_name_H-M   'P 1'
#
loop_
_entity.id
_entity.type
_entity.pdbx_description
1 polymer ?
#
loop_
_entity_poly.entity_id
_entity_poly.type
_entity_poly.pdbx_seq_one_letter_code
_entity_poly.pdbx_strand_id
1 'polypeptide(L)'
;SSDRDECAEGSHDCGGAQSCLNTFGGHLCIPRDLCRRPYAPHPRSNGTCVCPVGVPGCAPRPRWLLHRFLAIPQIPDVPTGIFQLQHP
;
A
#
# COMPACT_ATOMS: atom_id res chain seq x y z
N SER A 1 -5.43 -19.11 17.69
CA SER A 1 -4.12 -19.02 17.03
C SER A 1 -3.85 -17.55 16.77
N SER A 2 -2.75 -16.98 17.26
CA SER A 2 -2.33 -15.64 16.84
C SER A 2 -1.76 -15.74 15.43
N ASP A 3 -2.05 -14.75 14.59
CA ASP A 3 -1.35 -14.59 13.34
C ASP A 3 0.10 -14.19 13.60
N ARG A 4 1.03 -14.58 12.73
CA ARG A 4 2.42 -14.15 12.81
C ARG A 4 2.60 -12.87 11.99
N ASP A 5 3.58 -12.06 12.39
CA ASP A 5 3.97 -10.87 11.65
C ASP A 5 5.28 -11.15 10.92
N GLU A 6 5.18 -11.72 9.72
CA GLU A 6 6.36 -12.06 8.92
C GLU A 6 7.14 -10.81 8.49
N CYS A 7 6.49 -9.64 8.47
CA CYS A 7 7.12 -8.36 8.17
C CYS A 7 7.99 -7.85 9.32
N ALA A 8 7.53 -7.94 10.57
CA ALA A 8 8.27 -7.53 11.76
C ALA A 8 9.36 -8.54 12.15
N GLU A 9 9.10 -9.83 11.93
CA GLU A 9 10.08 -10.90 12.14
C GLU A 9 11.15 -10.94 11.04
N GLY A 10 10.91 -10.29 9.89
CA GLY A 10 11.79 -10.35 8.73
C GLY A 10 11.86 -11.73 8.08
N SER A 11 10.85 -12.58 8.33
CA SER A 11 10.73 -13.93 7.79
C SER A 11 10.01 -13.99 6.43
N HIS A 12 9.57 -12.84 5.92
CA HIS A 12 8.98 -12.69 4.59
C HIS A 12 9.98 -12.96 3.45
N ASP A 13 9.46 -13.31 2.28
CA ASP A 13 10.24 -13.59 1.05
C ASP A 13 10.23 -12.43 0.03
N CYS A 14 9.76 -11.25 0.42
CA CYS A 14 9.75 -10.07 -0.46
C CYS A 14 11.15 -9.68 -0.94
N GLY A 15 11.28 -9.42 -2.25
CA GLY A 15 12.52 -8.95 -2.85
C GLY A 15 12.88 -7.50 -2.45
N GLY A 16 14.14 -7.09 -2.66
CA GLY A 16 14.62 -5.77 -2.24
C GLY A 16 13.93 -4.55 -2.88
N ALA A 17 13.24 -4.74 -4.02
CA ALA A 17 12.43 -3.71 -4.68
C ALA A 17 10.96 -3.71 -4.21
N GLN A 18 10.62 -4.56 -3.23
CA GLN A 18 9.29 -4.70 -2.66
C GLN A 18 9.29 -4.26 -1.18
N SER A 19 8.11 -3.97 -0.68
CA SER A 19 7.79 -3.71 0.72
C SER A 19 6.85 -4.79 1.21
N CYS A 20 7.09 -5.28 2.42
CA CYS A 20 6.21 -6.25 3.07
C CYS A 20 5.00 -5.52 3.68
N LEU A 21 3.80 -6.00 3.35
CA LEU A 21 2.55 -5.63 4.01
C LEU A 21 2.02 -6.86 4.74
N ASN A 22 1.90 -6.74 6.05
CA ASN A 22 1.44 -7.82 6.89
C ASN A 22 -0.09 -7.93 6.84
N THR A 23 -0.63 -9.13 6.69
CA THR A 23 -2.08 -9.40 6.50
C THR A 23 -2.54 -10.55 7.38
N PHE A 24 -3.85 -10.70 7.61
CA PHE A 24 -4.31 -11.89 8.33
C PHE A 24 -4.03 -13.17 7.54
N GLY A 25 -3.26 -14.08 8.13
CA GLY A 25 -2.88 -15.35 7.54
C GLY A 25 -1.61 -15.31 6.68
N GLY A 26 -0.82 -14.22 6.75
CA GLY A 26 0.48 -14.11 6.08
C GLY A 26 0.81 -12.69 5.61
N HIS A 27 1.58 -12.57 4.52
CA HIS A 27 2.05 -11.26 4.02
C HIS A 27 1.87 -11.05 2.51
N LEU A 28 1.93 -9.78 2.09
CA LEU A 28 1.94 -9.36 0.70
C LEU A 28 3.19 -8.53 0.38
N CYS A 29 3.83 -8.83 -0.76
CA CYS A 29 4.98 -8.08 -1.24
C CYS A 29 4.57 -7.05 -2.29
N ILE A 30 4.52 -5.77 -1.89
CA ILE A 30 4.07 -4.65 -2.71
C ILE A 30 5.28 -3.96 -3.36
N PRO A 31 5.28 -3.63 -4.66
CA PRO A 31 6.38 -2.86 -5.25
C PRO A 31 6.61 -1.52 -4.55
N ARG A 32 7.87 -1.16 -4.27
CA ARG A 32 8.24 0.17 -3.74
C ARG A 32 7.94 1.27 -4.75
N ASP A 33 8.27 1.00 -6.02
CA ASP A 33 7.95 1.86 -7.14
C ASP A 33 6.68 1.37 -7.83
N LEU A 34 5.54 1.87 -7.36
CA LEU A 34 4.22 1.58 -7.94
C LEU A 34 4.09 2.05 -9.38
N CYS A 35 4.54 3.29 -9.63
CA CYS A 35 4.38 3.93 -10.93
C CYS A 35 5.61 3.70 -11.79
N ARG A 36 5.47 2.88 -12.82
CA ARG A 36 6.51 2.70 -13.82
C ARG A 36 6.50 3.88 -14.80
N ARG A 37 7.68 4.43 -15.13
CA ARG A 37 7.84 5.45 -16.17
C ARG A 37 7.09 5.02 -17.45
N PRO A 38 6.35 5.91 -18.12
CA PRO A 38 6.30 7.37 -17.94
C PRO A 38 5.33 7.89 -16.87
N TYR A 39 4.71 7.01 -16.08
CA TYR A 39 3.79 7.44 -15.03
C TYR A 39 4.54 7.99 -13.81
N ALA A 40 3.95 9.01 -13.19
CA ALA A 40 4.39 9.57 -11.91
C ALA A 40 3.31 9.38 -10.83
N PRO A 41 3.68 9.28 -9.54
CA PRO A 41 2.72 9.22 -8.45
C PRO A 41 1.81 10.46 -8.43
N HIS A 42 0.52 10.26 -8.16
CA HIS A 42 -0.42 11.36 -7.98
C HIS A 42 -0.16 12.05 -6.63
N PRO A 43 0.01 13.39 -6.58
CA PRO A 43 0.42 14.10 -5.36
C PRO A 43 -0.60 14.04 -4.22
N ARG A 44 -1.86 13.73 -4.52
CA ARG A 44 -2.98 13.70 -3.54
C ARG A 44 -3.69 12.35 -3.43
N SER A 45 -3.26 11.34 -4.18
CA SER A 45 -3.99 10.06 -4.25
C SER A 45 -2.99 8.92 -4.25
N ASN A 46 -2.85 8.26 -3.09
CA ASN A 46 -1.96 7.12 -2.97
C ASN A 46 -2.42 5.98 -3.91
N GLY A 47 -1.47 5.26 -4.49
CA GLY A 47 -1.75 4.20 -5.46
C GLY A 47 -2.27 4.70 -6.83
N THR A 48 -2.46 6.00 -7.04
CA THR A 48 -2.81 6.54 -8.35
C THR A 48 -1.56 6.99 -9.10
N CYS A 49 -1.38 6.49 -10.30
CA CYS A 49 -0.29 6.85 -11.20
C CYS A 49 -0.85 7.68 -12.36
N VAL A 50 -0.15 8.77 -12.69
CA VAL A 50 -0.60 9.78 -13.65
C VAL A 50 0.36 9.83 -14.82
N CYS A 51 -0.16 9.90 -16.03
CA CYS A 51 0.64 10.16 -17.22
C CYS A 51 0.56 11.66 -17.56
N PRO A 52 1.62 12.45 -17.34
CA PRO A 52 1.56 13.89 -17.56
C PRO A 52 1.46 14.22 -19.06
N VAL A 53 0.76 15.32 -19.37
CA VAL A 53 0.65 15.81 -20.75
C VAL A 53 2.03 16.28 -21.22
N GLY A 54 2.39 15.94 -22.45
CA GLY A 54 3.67 16.32 -23.05
C GLY A 54 4.84 15.41 -22.69
N VAL A 55 4.63 14.34 -21.91
CA VAL A 55 5.65 13.33 -21.64
C VAL A 55 5.67 12.28 -22.76
N PRO A 56 6.81 12.06 -23.44
CA PRO A 56 6.94 11.00 -24.43
C PRO A 56 6.60 9.63 -23.83
N GLY A 57 5.80 8.85 -24.55
CA GLY A 57 5.33 7.53 -24.11
C GLY A 57 4.00 7.51 -23.35
N CYS A 58 3.40 8.67 -23.07
CA CYS A 58 2.06 8.75 -22.47
C CYS A 58 0.92 8.57 -23.45
N ALA A 59 1.07 8.94 -24.73
CA ALA A 59 0.10 8.58 -25.77
C ALA A 59 0.53 7.25 -26.43
N PRO A 60 -0.37 6.28 -26.65
CA PRO A 60 -1.84 6.28 -26.47
C PRO A 60 -2.31 5.70 -25.11
N ARG A 61 -1.48 5.74 -24.07
CA ARG A 61 -1.75 5.09 -22.77
C ARG A 61 -2.84 5.84 -21.97
N PRO A 62 -3.52 5.17 -21.03
CA PRO A 62 -4.50 5.84 -20.17
C PRO A 62 -3.85 6.92 -19.31
N ARG A 63 -4.57 8.02 -19.10
CA ARG A 63 -4.05 9.16 -18.32
C ARG A 63 -3.84 8.83 -16.84
N TRP A 64 -4.61 7.88 -16.30
CA TRP A 64 -4.58 7.50 -14.89
C TRP A 64 -4.60 5.97 -14.75
N LEU A 65 -3.77 5.44 -13.86
CA LEU A 65 -3.80 4.05 -13.42
C LEU A 65 -4.02 4.03 -11.92
N LEU A 66 -4.94 3.17 -11.46
CA LEU A 66 -5.22 2.99 -10.03
C LEU A 66 -4.71 1.61 -9.59
N HIS A 67 -3.71 1.61 -8.71
CA HIS A 67 -3.27 0.44 -7.98
C HIS A 67 -4.03 0.35 -6.66
N ARG A 68 -4.93 -0.63 -6.56
CA ARG A 68 -5.65 -0.97 -5.34
C ARG A 68 -5.25 -2.37 -4.91
N PHE A 69 -4.53 -2.47 -3.80
CA PHE A 69 -4.23 -3.76 -3.17
C PHE A 69 -5.41 -4.14 -2.28
N LEU A 70 -6.13 -5.19 -2.65
CA LEU A 70 -7.24 -5.74 -1.87
C LEU A 70 -6.64 -6.66 -0.79
N ALA A 71 -6.19 -6.05 0.31
CA ALA A 71 -5.62 -6.76 1.44
C ALA A 71 -6.34 -6.31 2.71
N ILE A 72 -6.57 -7.25 3.64
CA ILE A 72 -6.97 -6.91 5.01
C ILE A 72 -5.68 -6.87 5.81
N PRO A 73 -5.06 -5.68 6.02
CA PRO A 73 -3.87 -5.60 6.84
C PRO A 73 -4.21 -6.07 8.25
N GLN A 74 -3.27 -6.78 8.89
CA GLN A 74 -3.39 -7.00 10.33
C GLN A 74 -3.04 -5.69 11.03
N ILE A 75 -4.07 -4.88 11.25
CA ILE A 75 -3.95 -3.65 12.01
C ILE A 75 -3.78 -4.09 13.47
N PRO A 76 -2.70 -3.69 14.16
CA PRO A 76 -2.57 -4.02 15.58
C PRO A 76 -3.82 -3.52 16.29
N ASP A 77 -4.44 -4.43 17.05
CA ASP A 77 -5.67 -4.25 17.79
C ASP A 77 -5.72 -2.83 18.37
N VAL A 78 -6.60 -1.98 17.81
CA VAL A 78 -6.85 -0.66 18.41
C VAL A 78 -7.24 -0.97 19.84
N PRO A 79 -6.50 -0.50 20.86
CA PRO A 79 -6.85 -0.83 22.24
C PRO A 79 -8.31 -0.44 22.43
N THR A 80 -9.13 -1.34 22.95
CA THR A 80 -10.49 -1.04 23.40
C THR A 80 -10.42 -0.13 24.62
N GLY A 81 -9.83 1.07 24.45
CA GLY A 81 -9.94 2.16 25.38
C GLY A 81 -11.39 2.60 25.34
N ILE A 82 -12.09 2.40 26.44
CA ILE A 82 -13.39 3.01 26.68
C ILE A 82 -13.18 4.51 26.54
N PHE A 83 -13.60 5.10 25.41
CA PHE A 83 -13.70 6.54 25.29
C PHE A 83 -14.84 6.98 26.20
N GLN A 84 -14.55 7.32 27.46
CA GLN A 84 -15.51 7.99 28.32
C GLN A 84 -15.72 9.41 27.76
N LEU A 85 -16.87 9.63 27.14
CA LEU A 85 -17.39 10.97 26.91
C LEU A 85 -17.75 11.55 28.28
N GLN A 86 -16.81 12.28 28.87
CA GLN A 86 -17.08 13.07 30.07
C GLN A 86 -17.69 14.39 29.61
N HIS A 87 -19.01 14.53 29.80
CA HIS A 87 -19.68 15.82 29.60
C HIS A 87 -19.28 16.80 30.72
N PRO A 88 -19.23 18.12 30.43
CA PRO A 88 -18.95 19.16 31.43
C PRO A 88 -19.99 19.24 32.55
#